data_AF-A0A6N9AHP0-F1
#
_entry.id   AF-A0A6N9AHP0-F1
#
_cell.length_a   1.000
_cell.length_b   1.000
_cell.length_c   1.000
_cell.angle_alpha   90.00
_cell.angle_beta   90.00
_cell.angle_gamma   90.00
#
_symmetry.space_group_name_H-M   'P 1'
#
loop_
_entity.id
_entity.type
_entity.pdbx_description
1 polymer ?
#
loop_
_entity_poly.entity_id
_entity_poly.type
_entity_poly.pdbx_seq_one_letter_code
_entity_poly.pdbx_strand_id
1 'polypeptide(L)'
;MNATSLNFKPEMDPETLVEGYLRVIGTIYDSTLENYFDRCLTLLENLNPVPHLHKPVSQHALYAGIMGIRQCLTPHQLPAFSRYIGKVTKNHRRLLPLAIRLAATGHHCEKFTRQQTMIREFKEYVTSELNRINEAGTQPISTSEAVDKLRQQALYRINARKKAIPEEFRYTGDGITESVSDFQLALDTIFDRAPVNGNLPVLN
;
A
#
# COMPACT_ATOMS: atom_id res chain seq x y z
N MET A 1 -4.85 -18.18 5.45
CA MET A 1 -6.27 -17.78 5.65
C MET A 1 -6.51 -16.55 4.77
N ASN A 2 -7.42 -16.64 3.79
CA ASN A 2 -7.59 -15.59 2.78
C ASN A 2 -8.21 -14.33 3.40
N ALA A 3 -7.42 -13.27 3.47
CA ALA A 3 -7.70 -12.04 4.23
C ALA A 3 -8.69 -11.08 3.54
N THR A 4 -9.61 -11.56 2.70
CA THR A 4 -10.56 -10.68 2.00
C THR A 4 -11.87 -11.38 1.66
N SER A 5 -12.70 -11.67 2.68
CA SER A 5 -14.09 -12.01 2.43
C SER A 5 -14.80 -10.77 1.88
N LEU A 6 -15.14 -10.77 0.60
CA LEU A 6 -15.92 -9.69 -0.01
C LEU A 6 -17.34 -9.69 0.57
N ASN A 7 -17.90 -8.51 0.79
CA ASN A 7 -19.30 -8.35 1.24
C ASN A 7 -20.34 -8.68 0.14
N PHE A 8 -19.87 -9.15 -1.01
CA PHE A 8 -20.68 -9.55 -2.16
C PHE A 8 -20.03 -10.76 -2.82
N LYS A 9 -20.82 -11.56 -3.53
CA LYS A 9 -20.31 -12.71 -4.29
C LYS A 9 -19.96 -12.24 -5.71
N PRO A 10 -18.67 -12.11 -6.07
CA PRO A 10 -18.31 -11.71 -7.42
C PRO A 10 -18.61 -12.86 -8.41
N GLU A 11 -18.96 -12.49 -9.64
CA GLU A 11 -19.03 -13.45 -10.75
C GLU A 11 -17.63 -13.82 -11.27
N MET A 12 -16.68 -12.90 -11.11
CA MET A 12 -15.25 -13.10 -11.38
C MET A 12 -14.57 -13.75 -10.17
N ASP A 13 -13.48 -14.46 -10.44
CA ASP A 13 -12.56 -14.90 -9.38
C ASP A 13 -12.17 -13.71 -8.45
N PRO A 14 -12.35 -13.85 -7.12
CA PRO A 14 -12.11 -12.76 -6.17
C PRO A 14 -10.68 -12.20 -6.22
N GLU A 15 -9.67 -13.04 -6.42
CA GLU A 15 -8.27 -12.61 -6.48
C GLU A 15 -8.04 -11.76 -7.73
N THR A 16 -8.53 -12.24 -8.87
CA THR A 16 -8.51 -11.50 -10.14
C THR A 16 -9.20 -10.14 -10.03
N LEU A 17 -10.35 -10.07 -9.34
CA LEU A 17 -11.07 -8.82 -9.12
C LEU A 17 -10.27 -7.82 -8.26
N VAL A 18 -9.69 -8.29 -7.16
CA VAL A 18 -8.89 -7.47 -6.25
C VAL A 18 -7.64 -6.95 -6.98
N GLU A 19 -6.95 -7.80 -7.74
CA GLU A 19 -5.80 -7.38 -8.54
C GLU A 19 -6.16 -6.36 -9.62
N GLY A 20 -7.28 -6.58 -10.33
CA GLY A 20 -7.79 -5.63 -11.31
C GLY A 20 -8.09 -4.27 -10.70
N TYR A 21 -8.76 -4.25 -9.53
CA TYR A 21 -9.06 -3.02 -8.81
C TYR A 21 -7.79 -2.30 -8.37
N LEU A 22 -6.83 -3.02 -7.78
CA LEU A 22 -5.56 -2.46 -7.32
C LEU A 22 -4.74 -1.88 -8.47
N ARG A 23 -4.71 -2.56 -9.62
CA ARG A 23 -4.09 -2.02 -10.85
C ARG A 23 -4.74 -0.71 -11.28
N VAL A 24 -6.07 -0.64 -11.27
CA VAL A 24 -6.81 0.57 -11.66
C VAL A 24 -6.50 1.73 -10.72
N ILE A 25 -6.61 1.53 -9.41
CA ILE A 25 -6.34 2.61 -8.45
C ILE A 25 -4.87 3.01 -8.43
N GLY A 26 -3.92 2.08 -8.62
CA GLY A 26 -2.51 2.37 -8.72
C GLY A 26 -2.15 3.13 -10.01
N THR A 27 -2.93 2.94 -11.08
CA THR A 27 -2.79 3.74 -12.30
C THR A 27 -3.36 5.14 -12.13
N ILE A 28 -4.54 5.25 -11.52
CA ILE A 28 -5.23 6.55 -11.33
C ILE A 28 -4.46 7.42 -10.34
N TYR A 29 -4.06 6.84 -9.20
CA TYR A 29 -3.37 7.51 -8.12
C TYR A 29 -1.90 7.13 -8.10
N ASP A 30 -1.24 7.28 -9.25
CA ASP A 30 0.19 7.07 -9.38
C ASP A 30 0.96 8.04 -8.46
N SER A 31 2.23 7.73 -8.17
CA SER A 31 3.04 8.49 -7.22
C SER A 31 3.24 9.96 -7.60
N THR A 32 3.10 10.32 -8.88
CA THR A 32 3.20 11.70 -9.38
C THR A 32 1.87 12.43 -9.44
N LEU A 33 0.74 11.72 -9.32
CA LEU A 33 -0.63 12.19 -9.52
C LEU A 33 -0.92 12.72 -10.94
N GLU A 34 -0.05 12.46 -11.92
CA GLU A 34 -0.22 12.96 -13.29
C GLU A 34 -1.50 12.41 -13.92
N ASN A 35 -1.74 11.11 -13.83
CA ASN A 35 -2.94 10.48 -14.37
C ASN A 35 -4.22 11.01 -13.70
N TYR A 36 -4.17 11.21 -12.38
CA TYR A 36 -5.28 11.78 -11.64
C TYR A 36 -5.62 13.19 -12.12
N PHE A 37 -4.62 14.07 -12.20
CA PHE A 37 -4.84 15.46 -12.58
C PHE A 37 -5.28 15.62 -14.03
N ASP A 38 -4.78 14.80 -14.95
CA ASP A 38 -5.25 14.82 -16.34
C ASP A 38 -6.72 14.40 -16.43
N ARG A 39 -7.14 13.38 -15.68
CA ARG A 39 -8.56 13.00 -15.57
C ARG A 39 -9.41 14.12 -14.96
N CYS A 40 -8.90 14.83 -13.95
CA CYS A 40 -9.58 15.99 -13.40
C CYS A 40 -9.73 17.12 -14.44
N LEU A 41 -8.74 17.36 -15.29
CA LEU A 41 -8.85 18.33 -16.38
C LEU A 41 -9.92 17.92 -17.38
N THR A 42 -9.91 16.67 -17.83
CA THR A 42 -10.95 16.16 -18.73
C THR A 42 -12.34 16.31 -18.12
N LEU A 43 -12.50 16.03 -16.82
CA LEU A 43 -13.75 16.29 -16.12
C LEU A 43 -14.14 17.77 -16.19
N LEU A 44 -13.23 18.69 -15.86
CA LEU A 44 -13.49 20.13 -15.85
C LEU A 44 -13.77 20.72 -17.25
N GLU A 45 -13.18 20.15 -18.30
CA GLU A 45 -13.42 20.51 -19.69
C GLU A 45 -14.84 20.15 -20.15
N ASN A 46 -15.39 19.05 -19.63
CA ASN A 46 -16.72 18.57 -19.97
C ASN A 46 -17.81 19.04 -19.00
N LEU A 47 -17.45 19.77 -17.94
CA LEU A 47 -18.38 20.19 -16.91
C LEU A 47 -18.92 21.60 -17.18
N ASN A 48 -20.22 21.70 -17.44
CA ASN A 48 -20.89 22.99 -17.53
C ASN A 48 -20.88 23.70 -16.16
N PRO A 49 -20.44 24.97 -16.05
CA PRO A 49 -20.42 25.68 -14.78
C PRO A 49 -21.84 25.95 -14.26
N VAL A 50 -22.32 25.14 -13.32
CA VAL A 50 -23.61 25.36 -12.64
C VAL A 50 -23.45 26.19 -11.35
N PRO A 51 -24.48 26.93 -10.88
CA PRO A 51 -24.42 27.84 -9.72
C PRO A 51 -23.80 27.25 -8.45
N HIS A 52 -24.12 25.99 -8.11
CA HIS A 52 -23.57 25.39 -6.89
C HIS A 52 -22.07 25.04 -6.99
N LEU A 53 -21.49 24.95 -8.19
CA LEU A 53 -20.08 24.63 -8.39
C LEU A 53 -19.16 25.84 -8.31
N HIS A 54 -19.66 27.05 -8.60
CA HIS A 54 -18.86 28.27 -8.74
C HIS A 54 -19.16 29.33 -7.67
N LYS A 55 -19.70 28.92 -6.50
CA LYS A 55 -19.94 29.85 -5.38
C LYS A 55 -18.71 30.75 -5.20
N PRO A 56 -18.90 32.09 -5.13
CA PRO A 56 -17.77 33.01 -5.04
C PRO A 56 -16.98 32.69 -3.77
N VAL A 57 -15.68 32.40 -3.96
CA VAL A 57 -14.70 32.19 -2.90
C VAL A 57 -13.71 33.34 -2.96
N SER A 58 -13.30 33.87 -1.81
CA SER A 58 -12.31 34.94 -1.77
C SER A 58 -10.98 34.48 -2.38
N GLN A 59 -10.27 35.40 -3.04
CA GLN A 59 -8.95 35.11 -3.62
C GLN A 59 -7.97 34.61 -2.57
N HIS A 60 -8.04 35.16 -1.35
CA HIS A 60 -7.23 34.70 -0.22
C HIS A 60 -7.51 33.24 0.11
N ALA A 61 -8.78 32.82 0.18
CA ALA A 61 -9.13 31.43 0.46
C ALA A 61 -8.68 30.47 -0.66
N LEU A 62 -8.73 30.90 -1.93
CA LEU A 62 -8.19 30.12 -3.04
C LEU A 62 -6.67 29.95 -2.93
N TYR A 63 -5.95 31.05 -2.65
CA TYR A 63 -4.51 31.02 -2.45
C TYR A 63 -4.11 30.11 -1.28
N ALA A 64 -4.79 30.27 -0.14
CA ALA A 64 -4.55 29.44 1.04
C ALA A 64 -4.83 27.96 0.75
N GLY A 65 -5.89 27.63 0.00
CA GLY A 65 -6.18 26.26 -0.41
C GLY A 65 -5.10 25.66 -1.32
N ILE A 66 -4.62 26.41 -2.31
CA ILE A 66 -3.54 25.98 -3.21
C ILE A 66 -2.24 25.75 -2.42
N MET A 67 -1.89 26.69 -1.53
CA MET A 67 -0.67 26.57 -0.73
C MET A 67 -0.74 25.45 0.29
N GLY A 68 -1.90 25.26 0.92
CA GLY A 68 -2.13 24.14 1.84
C GLY A 68 -1.91 22.80 1.16
N ILE A 69 -2.48 22.59 -0.03
CA ILE A 69 -2.25 21.35 -0.78
C ILE A 69 -0.79 21.22 -1.18
N ARG A 70 -0.19 22.29 -1.72
CA ARG A 70 1.22 22.30 -2.16
C ARG A 70 2.18 21.88 -1.04
N GLN A 71 1.90 22.28 0.20
CA GLN A 71 2.71 21.90 1.38
C GLN A 71 2.61 20.41 1.73
N CYS A 72 1.51 19.74 1.39
CA CYS A 72 1.32 18.31 1.62
C CYS A 72 1.91 17.43 0.50
N LEU A 73 2.17 17.99 -0.68
CA LEU A 73 2.65 17.24 -1.84
C LEU A 73 4.14 16.91 -1.75
N THR A 74 4.51 15.75 -2.29
CA THR A 74 5.92 15.38 -2.46
C THR A 74 6.56 16.15 -3.63
N PRO A 75 7.90 16.28 -3.68
CA PRO A 75 8.59 16.95 -4.78
C PRO A 75 8.23 16.41 -6.17
N HIS A 76 7.94 15.11 -6.28
CA HIS A 76 7.55 14.46 -7.53
C HIS A 76 6.12 14.78 -7.98
N GLN A 77 5.23 15.17 -7.06
CA GLN A 77 3.85 15.54 -7.35
C GLN A 77 3.70 17.02 -7.76
N LEU A 78 4.64 17.87 -7.34
CA LEU A 78 4.59 19.32 -7.58
C LEU A 78 4.50 19.72 -9.06
N PRO A 79 5.21 19.07 -10.02
CA PRO A 79 5.12 19.43 -11.44
C PRO A 79 3.72 19.21 -12.00
N ALA A 80 3.13 18.04 -11.76
CA ALA A 80 1.80 17.69 -12.23
C ALA A 80 0.73 18.60 -11.60
N PHE A 81 0.80 18.83 -10.29
CA PHE A 81 -0.09 19.75 -9.58
C PHE A 81 0.02 21.19 -10.11
N SER A 82 1.24 21.70 -10.33
CA SER A 82 1.43 23.07 -10.80
C SER A 82 0.88 23.25 -12.22
N ARG A 83 1.07 22.24 -13.10
CA ARG A 83 0.50 22.21 -14.45
C ARG A 83 -1.03 22.19 -14.40
N TYR A 84 -1.59 21.36 -13.54
CA TYR A 84 -3.03 21.25 -13.32
C TYR A 84 -3.65 22.59 -12.89
N ILE A 85 -3.14 23.19 -11.81
CA ILE A 85 -3.64 24.47 -11.30
C ILE A 85 -3.44 25.59 -12.33
N GLY A 86 -2.32 25.60 -13.05
CA GLY A 86 -2.06 26.55 -14.13
C GLY A 86 -3.10 26.46 -15.25
N LYS A 87 -3.39 25.25 -15.75
CA LYS A 87 -4.42 25.00 -16.77
C LYS A 87 -5.81 25.43 -16.29
N VAL A 88 -6.21 25.07 -15.07
CA VAL A 88 -7.51 25.46 -14.51
C VAL A 88 -7.62 26.97 -14.33
N THR A 89 -6.59 27.63 -13.82
CA THR A 89 -6.58 29.09 -13.62
C THR A 89 -6.61 29.85 -14.94
N LYS A 90 -6.10 29.27 -16.03
CA LYS A 90 -6.18 29.86 -17.37
C LYS A 90 -7.54 29.63 -18.02
N ASN A 91 -8.02 28.39 -18.06
CA ASN A 91 -9.13 27.97 -18.92
C ASN A 91 -10.46 27.77 -18.17
N HIS A 92 -10.43 27.51 -16.86
CA HIS A 92 -11.59 27.10 -16.06
C HIS A 92 -11.70 27.87 -14.74
N ARG A 93 -11.43 29.19 -14.74
CA ARG A 93 -11.38 30.03 -13.52
C ARG A 93 -12.58 29.87 -12.57
N ARG A 94 -13.79 29.75 -13.12
CA ARG A 94 -15.02 29.57 -12.35
C ARG A 94 -15.08 28.23 -11.60
N LEU A 95 -14.32 27.24 -12.03
CA LEU A 95 -14.22 25.91 -11.43
C LEU A 95 -12.97 25.73 -10.56
N LEU A 96 -12.16 26.78 -10.37
CA LEU A 96 -10.96 26.72 -9.54
C LEU A 96 -11.22 26.24 -8.09
N PRO A 97 -12.31 26.67 -7.39
CA PRO A 97 -12.63 26.12 -6.08
C PRO A 97 -12.85 24.59 -6.10
N LEU A 98 -13.50 24.07 -7.15
CA LEU A 98 -13.70 22.63 -7.33
C LEU A 98 -12.36 21.94 -7.61
N ALA A 99 -11.52 22.52 -8.45
CA ALA A 99 -10.23 21.95 -8.80
C ALA A 99 -9.30 21.81 -7.59
N ILE A 100 -9.31 22.78 -6.68
CA ILE A 100 -8.56 22.71 -5.40
C ILE A 100 -9.08 21.53 -4.56
N ARG A 101 -10.41 21.36 -4.43
CA ARG A 101 -10.97 20.20 -3.71
C ARG A 101 -10.56 18.87 -4.34
N LEU A 102 -10.64 18.77 -5.67
CA LEU A 102 -10.19 17.58 -6.40
C LEU A 102 -8.71 17.30 -6.12
N ALA A 103 -7.84 18.32 -6.10
CA ALA A 103 -6.43 18.10 -5.81
C ALA A 103 -6.18 17.59 -4.37
N ALA A 104 -6.91 18.11 -3.38
CA ALA A 104 -6.86 17.57 -2.02
C ALA A 104 -7.33 16.10 -1.98
N THR A 105 -8.45 15.79 -2.64
CA THR A 105 -8.95 14.41 -2.76
C THR A 105 -7.94 13.48 -3.43
N GLY A 106 -7.33 13.90 -4.53
CA GLY A 106 -6.30 13.13 -5.24
C GLY A 106 -5.12 12.77 -4.35
N HIS A 107 -4.58 13.74 -3.61
CA HIS A 107 -3.50 13.49 -2.66
C HIS A 107 -3.88 12.50 -1.57
N HIS A 108 -5.09 12.64 -0.99
CA HIS A 108 -5.58 11.67 0.00
C HIS A 108 -5.72 10.26 -0.58
N CYS A 109 -6.25 10.13 -1.79
CA CYS A 109 -6.42 8.84 -2.44
C CYS A 109 -5.09 8.20 -2.87
N GLU A 110 -4.09 8.97 -3.30
CA GLU A 110 -2.73 8.46 -3.53
C GLU A 110 -2.11 7.95 -2.23
N LYS A 111 -2.17 8.74 -1.16
CA LYS A 111 -1.63 8.32 0.13
C LYS A 111 -2.28 7.01 0.62
N PHE A 112 -3.61 6.92 0.51
CA PHE A 112 -4.35 5.71 0.87
C PHE A 112 -3.97 4.53 -0.02
N THR A 113 -3.90 4.72 -1.34
CA THR A 113 -3.51 3.68 -2.30
C THR A 113 -2.11 3.16 -2.00
N ARG A 114 -1.15 4.06 -1.78
CA ARG A 114 0.23 3.71 -1.41
C ARG A 114 0.28 2.93 -0.11
N GLN A 115 -0.47 3.35 0.91
CA GLN A 115 -0.58 2.61 2.17
C GLN A 115 -1.09 1.18 1.95
N GLN A 116 -2.20 1.01 1.22
CA GLN A 116 -2.78 -0.31 0.95
C GLN A 116 -1.81 -1.21 0.17
N THR A 117 -1.13 -0.67 -0.84
CA THR A 117 -0.12 -1.40 -1.62
C THR A 117 1.04 -1.86 -0.73
N MET A 118 1.57 -0.98 0.13
CA MET A 118 2.68 -1.35 1.03
C MET A 118 2.31 -2.42 2.05
N ILE A 119 1.09 -2.37 2.60
CA ILE A 119 0.58 -3.39 3.52
C ILE A 119 0.44 -4.74 2.79
N ARG A 120 -0.10 -4.73 1.57
CA ARG A 120 -0.24 -5.93 0.74
C ARG A 120 1.12 -6.55 0.41
N GLU A 121 2.05 -5.75 -0.13
CA GLU A 121 3.42 -6.19 -0.46
C GLU A 121 4.13 -6.79 0.76
N PHE A 122 3.89 -6.24 1.96
CA PHE A 122 4.42 -6.81 3.19
C PHE A 122 3.85 -8.20 3.49
N LYS A 123 2.54 -8.38 3.38
CA LYS A 123 1.88 -9.69 3.61
C LYS A 123 2.33 -10.74 2.60
N GLU A 124 2.47 -10.34 1.34
CA GLU A 124 3.02 -11.19 0.28
C GLU A 124 4.47 -11.56 0.56
N TYR A 125 5.29 -10.59 0.99
CA TYR A 125 6.67 -10.84 1.40
C TYR A 125 6.76 -11.86 2.53
N VAL A 126 5.99 -11.69 3.61
CA VAL A 126 5.94 -12.63 4.75
C VAL A 126 5.58 -14.04 4.29
N THR A 127 4.56 -14.16 3.43
CA THR A 127 4.11 -15.44 2.88
C THR A 127 5.20 -16.09 2.03
N SER A 128 5.86 -15.31 1.15
CA SER A 128 6.95 -15.80 0.30
C SER A 128 8.15 -16.27 1.11
N GLU A 129 8.45 -15.59 2.22
CA GLU A 129 9.55 -15.92 3.10
C GLU A 129 9.27 -17.22 3.87
N LEU A 130 8.03 -17.43 4.30
CA LEU A 130 7.60 -18.67 4.95
C LEU A 130 7.71 -19.85 3.99
N ASN A 131 7.26 -19.68 2.74
CA ASN A 131 7.35 -20.73 1.72
C ASN A 131 8.81 -21.13 1.44
N ARG A 132 9.71 -20.15 1.31
CA ARG A 132 11.16 -20.40 1.14
C ARG A 132 11.75 -21.19 2.30
N ILE A 133 11.35 -20.89 3.54
CA ILE A 133 11.85 -21.60 4.72
C ILE A 133 11.28 -23.01 4.78
N ASN A 134 10.00 -23.20 4.43
CA ASN A 134 9.38 -24.52 4.37
C ASN A 134 10.05 -25.43 3.32
N GLU A 135 10.37 -24.87 2.14
CA GLU A 135 11.16 -25.57 1.11
C GLU A 135 12.57 -25.92 1.61
N ALA A 136 13.24 -25.01 2.30
CA ALA A 136 14.56 -25.25 2.88
C ALA A 136 14.56 -26.26 4.03
N GLY A 137 13.52 -26.27 4.87
CA GLY A 137 13.34 -27.20 5.98
C GLY A 137 13.03 -28.65 5.54
N THR A 138 12.75 -28.86 4.26
CA THR A 138 12.66 -30.21 3.67
C THR A 138 14.04 -30.85 3.48
N GLN A 139 15.13 -30.07 3.53
CA GLN A 139 16.50 -30.57 3.57
C GLN A 139 16.89 -30.94 5.01
N PRO A 140 17.63 -32.03 5.23
CA PRO A 140 18.07 -32.40 6.58
C PRO A 140 19.05 -31.36 7.12
N ILE A 141 18.56 -30.51 8.05
CA ILE A 141 19.39 -29.55 8.78
C ILE A 141 20.03 -30.28 9.95
N SER A 142 21.36 -30.36 9.95
CA SER A 142 22.09 -31.31 10.81
C SER A 142 22.31 -30.86 12.26
N THR A 143 22.00 -29.61 12.65
CA THR A 143 22.22 -29.13 14.03
C THR A 143 21.15 -28.13 14.50
N SER A 144 20.82 -28.19 15.81
CA SER A 144 19.92 -27.23 16.49
C SER A 144 20.39 -25.78 16.33
N GLU A 145 21.71 -25.54 16.39
CA GLU A 145 22.29 -24.21 16.25
C GLU A 145 22.07 -23.61 14.84
N ALA A 146 22.10 -24.45 13.79
CA ALA A 146 21.81 -23.99 12.43
C ALA A 146 20.34 -23.60 12.25
N VAL A 147 19.42 -24.35 12.89
CA VAL A 147 17.99 -24.05 12.93
C VAL A 147 17.73 -22.71 13.62
N ASP A 148 18.32 -22.49 14.79
CA ASP A 148 18.15 -21.25 15.55
C ASP A 148 18.67 -20.03 14.78
N LYS A 149 19.82 -20.18 14.10
CA LYS A 149 20.39 -19.11 13.28
C LYS A 149 19.50 -18.76 12.09
N LEU A 150 18.93 -19.76 11.41
CA LEU A 150 17.98 -19.55 10.31
C LEU A 150 16.72 -18.82 10.78
N ARG A 151 16.16 -19.23 11.93
CA ARG A 151 15.01 -18.58 12.56
C ARG A 151 15.28 -17.11 12.88
N GLN A 152 16.41 -16.82 13.54
CA GLN A 152 16.80 -15.44 13.86
C GLN A 152 16.98 -14.58 12.61
N GLN A 153 17.59 -15.14 11.56
CA GLN A 153 17.82 -14.42 10.32
C GLN A 153 16.49 -14.10 9.59
N ALA A 154 15.54 -15.03 9.58
CA ALA A 154 14.22 -14.83 9.02
C ALA A 154 13.45 -13.72 9.75
N LEU A 155 13.44 -13.76 11.09
CA LEU A 155 12.80 -12.73 11.91
C LEU A 155 13.47 -11.36 11.73
N TYR A 156 14.78 -11.32 11.59
CA TYR A 156 15.49 -10.08 11.29
C TYR A 156 15.02 -9.46 9.96
N ARG A 157 14.91 -10.26 8.89
CA ARG A 157 14.47 -9.78 7.58
C ARG A 157 13.02 -9.26 7.60
N ILE A 158 12.12 -9.99 8.24
CA ILE A 158 10.71 -9.58 8.39
C ILE A 158 10.59 -8.27 9.18
N ASN A 159 11.32 -8.15 10.30
CA ASN A 159 11.31 -6.92 11.10
C ASN A 159 11.96 -5.74 10.36
N ALA A 160 13.01 -5.97 9.57
CA ALA A 160 13.59 -4.95 8.72
C ALA A 160 12.58 -4.45 7.67
N ARG A 161 11.84 -5.36 7.02
CA ARG A 161 10.78 -4.99 6.06
C ARG A 161 9.63 -4.25 6.73
N LYS A 162 9.20 -4.67 7.93
CA LYS A 162 8.20 -3.95 8.74
C LYS A 162 8.64 -2.52 9.06
N LYS A 163 9.91 -2.32 9.45
CA LYS A 163 10.47 -0.99 9.74
C LYS A 163 10.56 -0.09 8.51
N ALA A 164 10.63 -0.66 7.30
CA ALA A 164 10.64 0.10 6.06
C ALA A 164 9.27 0.70 5.72
N ILE A 165 8.18 0.27 6.38
CA ILE A 165 6.85 0.84 6.20
C ILE A 165 6.76 2.12 7.04
N PRO A 166 6.44 3.28 6.42
CA PRO A 166 6.25 4.55 7.11
C PRO A 166 5.35 4.42 8.33
N GLU A 167 5.69 5.12 9.40
CA GLU A 167 4.92 5.03 10.65
C GLU A 167 3.48 5.48 10.46
N GLU A 168 3.24 6.50 9.64
CA GLU A 168 1.88 6.97 9.34
C GLU A 168 1.03 5.94 8.56
N PHE A 169 1.63 4.88 8.04
CA PHE A 169 0.93 3.80 7.33
C PHE A 169 0.61 2.62 8.23
N ARG A 170 1.17 2.59 9.45
CA ARG A 170 0.95 1.54 10.45
C ARG A 170 -0.21 1.95 11.37
N TYR A 171 -1.22 1.11 11.50
CA TYR A 171 -2.36 1.34 12.38
C TYR A 171 -2.91 0.05 12.96
N THR A 172 -3.62 0.14 14.08
CA THR A 172 -4.24 -1.03 14.71
C THR A 172 -5.26 -1.67 13.75
N GLY A 173 -5.04 -2.93 13.40
CA GLY A 173 -5.88 -3.67 12.44
C GLY A 173 -5.41 -3.60 10.98
N ASP A 174 -4.20 -3.11 10.69
CA ASP A 174 -3.58 -3.22 9.36
C ASP A 174 -3.20 -4.66 8.97
N GLY A 175 -3.14 -5.58 9.95
CA GLY A 175 -2.74 -6.96 9.74
C GLY A 175 -1.23 -7.16 9.70
N ILE A 176 -0.42 -6.11 9.85
CA ILE A 176 1.06 -6.21 9.82
C ILE A 176 1.54 -6.96 11.06
N THR A 177 1.04 -6.59 12.24
CA THR A 177 1.47 -7.20 13.50
C THR A 177 1.02 -8.65 13.59
N GLU A 178 -0.23 -8.91 13.19
CA GLU A 178 -0.83 -10.23 13.07
C GLU A 178 -0.03 -11.11 12.11
N SER A 179 0.34 -10.60 10.93
CA SER A 179 1.16 -11.35 9.96
C SER A 179 2.54 -11.73 10.52
N VAL A 180 3.15 -10.88 11.35
CA VAL A 180 4.44 -11.20 12.01
C VAL A 180 4.25 -12.28 13.07
N SER A 181 3.19 -12.20 13.87
CA SER A 181 2.87 -13.21 14.89
C SER A 181 2.52 -14.56 14.25
N ASP A 182 1.71 -14.57 13.18
CA ASP A 182 1.38 -15.77 12.43
C ASP A 182 2.64 -16.41 11.81
N PHE A 183 3.54 -15.59 11.28
CA PHE A 183 4.83 -16.04 10.77
C PHE A 183 5.69 -16.68 11.86
N GLN A 184 5.78 -16.07 13.05
CA GLN A 184 6.50 -16.64 14.19
C GLN A 184 5.94 -18.00 14.59
N LEU A 185 4.61 -18.11 14.72
CA LEU A 185 3.94 -19.36 15.07
C LEU A 185 4.14 -20.45 14.00
N ALA A 186 4.17 -20.07 12.72
CA ALA A 186 4.42 -20.99 11.63
C ALA A 186 5.88 -21.48 11.63
N LEU A 187 6.86 -20.62 11.90
CA LEU A 187 8.25 -21.04 12.06
C LEU A 187 8.42 -22.04 13.20
N ASP A 188 7.78 -21.80 14.33
CA ASP A 188 7.85 -22.69 15.49
C ASP A 188 7.32 -24.08 15.11
N THR A 189 6.19 -24.13 14.42
CA THR A 189 5.61 -25.39 13.92
C THR A 189 6.53 -26.13 12.93
N ILE A 190 7.23 -25.40 12.05
CA ILE A 190 8.13 -26.01 11.05
C ILE A 190 9.35 -26.63 11.74
N PHE A 191 9.97 -25.89 12.67
CA PHE A 191 11.20 -26.33 13.32
C PHE A 191 10.96 -27.36 14.44
N ASP A 192 9.79 -27.36 15.08
CA ASP A 192 9.40 -28.40 16.05
C ASP A 192 9.09 -29.76 15.39
N ARG A 193 8.78 -29.77 14.08
CA ARG A 193 8.54 -31.00 13.29
C ARG A 193 9.80 -31.63 12.72
N ALA A 194 10.93 -30.93 12.70
CA ALA A 194 12.18 -31.49 12.19
C ALA A 194 12.65 -32.61 13.14
N PRO A 195 12.81 -33.87 12.69
CA PRO A 195 13.29 -34.92 13.56
C PRO A 195 14.70 -34.56 14.01
N VAL A 196 14.84 -34.27 15.30
CA VAL A 196 16.14 -34.38 15.97
C VAL A 196 16.52 -35.84 15.82
N ASN A 197 17.40 -36.15 14.86
CA ASN A 197 18.01 -37.47 14.76
C ASN A 197 18.79 -37.69 16.05
N GLY A 198 18.08 -38.20 17.07
CA GLY A 198 18.66 -38.70 18.28
C GLY A 198 19.59 -39.83 17.89
N ASN A 199 20.88 -39.64 18.19
CA ASN A 199 21.84 -40.73 18.21
C ASN A 199 21.22 -41.91 18.96
N LEU A 200 20.81 -42.96 18.24
CA LEU A 200 20.56 -44.25 18.84
C LEU A 200 21.91 -44.76 19.36
N PRO A 201 22.05 -45.04 20.67
CA PRO A 201 23.25 -45.71 21.15
C PRO A 201 23.26 -47.11 20.54
N VAL A 202 24.30 -47.40 19.76
CA VAL A 202 24.64 -48.75 19.35
C VAL A 202 24.97 -49.52 20.63
N LEU A 203 24.05 -50.37 21.07
CA LEU A 203 24.33 -51.38 22.09
C LEU A 203 25.09 -52.52 21.39
N ASN A 204 26.33 -52.72 21.85
CA ASN A 204 27.23 -53.81 21.47
C ASN A 204 26.64 -55.19 21.80
#